data_AF-A0A8T0FH24-F1
#
_entry.id   AF-A0A8T0FH24-F1
#
_cell.length_a   1.000
_cell.length_b   1.000
_cell.length_c   1.000
_cell.angle_alpha   90.00
_cell.angle_beta   90.00
_cell.angle_gamma   90.00
#
_symmetry.space_group_name_H-M   'P 1'
#
loop_
_entity.id
_entity.type
_entity.pdbx_description
1 polymer ?
#
loop_
_entity_poly.entity_id
_entity_poly.type
_entity_poly.pdbx_seq_one_letter_code
_entity_poly.pdbx_strand_id
1 'polypeptide(L)'
;MILSTNSKMLYLCAKQTCFQKMGRHWVASVPANIQAQSSDSFFHKKIAHCSSQGKTKKLKAAQKTGISSETIIRPNKTTEDEVLNIIRELNDNPNVDGILVQLPLPNHMNERKVCNAIAPHKDVDGFHVVNVGRFCLDMNALMPCTPLGIMELLRRTGIETFGKNAVVCGRSKNVGMPMAMLLHADGIGETQAGDATVTICHRHTPAQQLVEFTKTADILVVATGIPHLITADMVKEGVAVIDVGISRIKDPVTGKSKLVGDVDFDGVIEKASYITPVPGGVGPMTVAMLMRNTYMAACSTIRYETGTISAYQTWDDESENVAFVI
;
A
#
# COMPACT_ATOMS: atom_id res chain seq x y z
N MET A 1 15.28 22.34 4.51
CA MET A 1 16.68 21.91 4.35
C MET A 1 16.67 20.54 3.67
N ILE A 2 17.04 20.50 2.38
CA ILE A 2 16.87 19.34 1.49
C ILE A 2 17.95 18.30 1.82
N LEU A 3 17.58 17.17 2.44
CA LEU A 3 18.52 16.11 2.76
C LEU A 3 18.60 15.08 1.63
N SER A 4 19.73 15.16 0.92
CA SER A 4 20.59 14.05 0.51
C SER A 4 19.97 12.90 -0.29
N THR A 5 20.22 13.00 -1.59
CA THR A 5 20.18 11.96 -2.62
C THR A 5 21.03 10.74 -2.23
N ASN A 6 20.39 9.59 -1.96
CA ASN A 6 21.03 8.28 -2.01
C ASN A 6 20.13 7.29 -2.77
N SER A 7 20.73 6.75 -3.84
CA SER A 7 20.33 5.66 -4.75
C SER A 7 18.93 5.05 -4.60
N LYS A 8 18.01 5.49 -5.47
CA LYS A 8 16.63 4.99 -5.59
C LYS A 8 16.55 3.96 -6.74
N MET A 9 15.80 2.87 -6.53
CA MET A 9 16.06 1.52 -7.10
C MET A 9 14.79 0.92 -7.74
N LEU A 10 14.91 0.03 -8.71
CA LEU A 10 13.78 -0.61 -9.43
C LEU A 10 13.65 -2.08 -8.98
N TYR A 11 12.45 -2.60 -8.67
CA TYR A 11 12.25 -3.98 -8.18
C TYR A 11 11.24 -4.76 -9.05
N LEU A 12 11.52 -6.01 -9.38
CA LEU A 12 10.72 -6.74 -10.37
C LEU A 12 10.63 -8.19 -9.90
N CYS A 13 9.43 -8.76 -9.76
CA CYS A 13 9.19 -10.03 -9.10
C CYS A 13 7.97 -10.78 -9.64
N ALA A 14 8.17 -11.93 -10.32
CA ALA A 14 7.74 -13.26 -9.85
C ALA A 14 7.86 -14.33 -10.95
N LYS A 15 8.31 -15.53 -10.58
CA LYS A 15 8.44 -16.73 -11.44
C LYS A 15 7.47 -17.83 -10.98
N GLN A 16 6.92 -18.56 -11.96
CA GLN A 16 5.76 -19.46 -11.89
C GLN A 16 5.88 -20.75 -11.00
N THR A 17 7.01 -21.09 -10.39
CA THR A 17 7.24 -22.51 -9.96
C THR A 17 7.03 -22.90 -8.49
N CYS A 18 6.52 -22.07 -7.57
CA CYS A 18 6.53 -22.43 -6.14
C CYS A 18 5.28 -22.02 -5.32
N PHE A 19 4.07 -22.37 -5.75
CA PHE A 19 2.84 -22.04 -4.98
C PHE A 19 2.36 -23.12 -4.00
N GLN A 20 3.18 -24.13 -3.66
CA GLN A 20 2.76 -25.20 -2.73
C GLN A 20 2.44 -24.70 -1.30
N LYS A 21 2.92 -23.52 -0.87
CA LYS A 21 2.76 -23.03 0.51
C LYS A 21 1.60 -22.05 0.75
N MET A 22 1.09 -21.35 -0.26
CA MET A 22 0.04 -20.34 -0.05
C MET A 22 -1.39 -20.92 -0.04
N GLY A 23 -1.58 -22.11 -0.62
CA GLY A 23 -2.90 -22.64 -0.98
C GLY A 23 -3.74 -23.32 0.11
N ARG A 24 -3.41 -23.25 1.42
CA ARG A 24 -4.21 -23.94 2.45
C ARG A 24 -4.48 -23.17 3.76
N HIS A 25 -4.00 -21.94 3.94
CA HIS A 25 -4.09 -21.24 5.24
C HIS A 25 -4.62 -19.80 5.19
N TRP A 26 -4.99 -19.28 4.02
CA TRP A 26 -5.59 -17.93 3.93
C TRP A 26 -7.08 -17.90 4.29
N VAL A 27 -7.75 -19.06 4.22
CA VAL A 27 -9.13 -19.28 4.68
C VAL A 27 -9.06 -20.32 5.79
N ALA A 28 -9.53 -19.96 6.98
CA ALA A 28 -9.53 -20.74 8.22
C ALA A 28 -8.26 -20.67 9.10
N SER A 29 -8.47 -20.05 10.27
CA SER A 29 -7.86 -20.34 11.59
C SER A 29 -6.33 -20.29 11.75
N VAL A 30 -5.85 -19.32 12.54
CA VAL A 30 -4.63 -19.50 13.33
C VAL A 30 -4.94 -19.12 14.79
N PRO A 31 -4.82 -20.06 15.75
CA PRO A 31 -5.03 -19.79 17.17
C PRO A 31 -3.86 -19.01 17.79
N ALA A 32 -4.16 -18.42 18.96
CA ALA A 32 -3.24 -17.70 19.82
C ALA A 32 -2.12 -18.60 20.38
N ASN A 33 -0.95 -17.99 20.56
CA ASN A 33 0.30 -18.47 21.19
C ASN A 33 1.21 -19.36 20.34
N ILE A 34 2.47 -18.92 20.18
CA ILE A 34 3.68 -19.72 20.45
C ILE A 34 4.87 -18.76 20.67
N GLN A 35 5.57 -19.04 21.78
CA GLN A 35 6.75 -18.38 22.31
C GLN A 35 8.03 -18.67 21.51
N ALA A 36 9.05 -17.86 21.79
CA ALA A 36 10.42 -17.90 21.27
C ALA A 36 11.18 -19.22 21.55
N GLN A 37 12.11 -19.60 20.67
CA GLN A 37 13.56 -19.67 20.97
C GLN A 37 14.43 -20.12 19.76
N SER A 38 15.72 -19.72 19.88
CA SER A 38 17.00 -20.02 19.21
C SER A 38 17.20 -21.42 18.57
N SER A 39 18.20 -21.74 17.72
CA SER A 39 19.56 -21.23 17.47
C SER A 39 20.10 -21.66 16.08
N ASP A 40 21.25 -21.08 15.73
CA ASP A 40 22.35 -21.63 14.93
C ASP A 40 22.57 -21.31 13.44
N SER A 41 23.85 -21.05 13.23
CA SER A 41 24.62 -20.43 12.16
C SER A 41 24.64 -21.18 10.83
N PHE A 42 24.78 -20.46 9.71
CA PHE A 42 25.98 -20.49 8.85
C PHE A 42 25.86 -19.54 7.65
N PHE A 43 27.03 -19.18 7.09
CA PHE A 43 27.34 -18.37 5.90
C PHE A 43 27.47 -16.84 5.99
N HIS A 44 28.74 -16.43 6.06
CA HIS A 44 29.27 -15.13 5.67
C HIS A 44 29.11 -14.85 4.17
N LYS A 45 28.68 -13.64 3.81
CA LYS A 45 29.22 -12.86 2.69
C LYS A 45 28.87 -11.37 2.86
N LYS A 46 29.85 -10.51 2.60
CA LYS A 46 29.86 -9.05 2.81
C LYS A 46 28.67 -8.35 2.13
N ILE A 47 27.92 -7.53 2.88
CA ILE A 47 26.90 -6.61 2.35
C ILE A 47 27.38 -5.19 2.61
N ALA A 48 27.60 -4.43 1.53
CA ALA A 48 27.85 -3.00 1.59
C ALA A 48 26.59 -2.26 2.09
N HIS A 49 26.77 -1.40 3.09
CA HIS A 49 25.71 -0.73 3.83
C HIS A 49 25.22 0.49 3.05
N CYS A 50 23.99 0.46 2.55
CA CYS A 50 23.28 1.64 2.04
C CYS A 50 21.77 1.44 2.26
N SER A 51 21.08 2.44 2.82
CA SER A 51 19.72 2.41 3.43
C SER A 51 18.75 1.35 2.85
N SER A 52 18.66 0.17 3.51
CA SER A 52 18.11 -1.08 2.93
C SER A 52 17.04 -1.80 3.76
N GLN A 53 16.45 -1.19 4.79
CA GLN A 53 15.56 -1.93 5.70
C GLN A 53 14.25 -2.40 5.05
N GLY A 54 13.62 -1.61 4.18
CA GLY A 54 12.42 -2.07 3.45
C GLY A 54 12.72 -3.12 2.38
N LYS A 55 13.89 -2.98 1.74
CA LYS A 55 14.39 -3.82 0.63
C LYS A 55 14.57 -5.28 1.07
N THR A 56 15.22 -5.47 2.22
CA THR A 56 15.45 -6.80 2.79
C THR A 56 14.15 -7.46 3.27
N LYS A 57 13.15 -6.69 3.72
CA LYS A 57 11.88 -7.26 4.18
C LYS A 57 11.05 -7.83 3.03
N LYS A 58 10.95 -7.11 1.90
CA LYS A 58 10.25 -7.60 0.70
C LYS A 58 10.85 -8.91 0.17
N LEU A 59 12.18 -8.97 0.02
CA LEU A 59 12.89 -10.18 -0.44
C LEU A 59 12.76 -11.36 0.53
N LYS A 60 12.89 -11.10 1.84
CA LYS A 60 12.69 -12.15 2.85
C LYS A 60 11.25 -12.67 2.86
N ALA A 61 10.26 -11.80 2.65
CA ALA A 61 8.86 -12.22 2.55
C ALA A 61 8.61 -13.05 1.28
N ALA A 62 9.17 -12.65 0.14
CA ALA A 62 9.09 -13.42 -1.10
C ALA A 62 9.66 -14.82 -0.91
N GLN A 63 10.88 -14.91 -0.36
CA GLN A 63 11.52 -16.20 -0.05
C GLN A 63 10.68 -17.05 0.91
N LYS A 64 10.12 -16.46 1.98
CA LYS A 64 9.27 -17.18 2.95
C LYS A 64 7.99 -17.72 2.33
N THR A 65 7.41 -16.99 1.39
CA THR A 65 6.15 -17.36 0.73
C THR A 65 6.34 -18.26 -0.49
N GLY A 66 7.59 -18.51 -0.90
CA GLY A 66 7.92 -19.31 -2.08
C GLY A 66 7.92 -18.51 -3.39
N ILE A 67 7.72 -17.20 -3.32
CA ILE A 67 7.81 -16.31 -4.49
C ILE A 67 9.29 -16.13 -4.86
N SER A 68 9.63 -16.44 -6.12
CA SER A 68 10.93 -16.10 -6.68
C SER A 68 11.02 -14.59 -6.91
N SER A 69 12.13 -13.97 -6.51
CA SER A 69 12.32 -12.53 -6.62
C SER A 69 13.70 -12.19 -7.19
N GLU A 70 13.75 -11.22 -8.09
CA GLU A 70 15.00 -10.64 -8.60
C GLU A 70 15.07 -9.15 -8.23
N THR A 71 16.28 -8.58 -8.20
CA THR A 71 16.47 -7.15 -7.94
C THR A 71 17.41 -6.55 -8.97
N ILE A 72 16.91 -5.59 -9.75
CA ILE A 72 17.69 -4.86 -10.75
C ILE A 72 18.16 -3.54 -10.14
N ILE A 73 19.46 -3.45 -9.86
CA ILE A 73 20.06 -2.26 -9.25
C ILE A 73 20.58 -1.34 -10.34
N ARG A 74 20.12 -0.08 -10.34
CA ARG A 74 20.58 0.98 -11.23
C ARG A 74 21.15 2.17 -10.45
N PRO A 75 22.19 2.86 -10.96
CA PRO A 75 22.73 4.05 -10.33
C PRO A 75 21.76 5.24 -10.46
N ASN A 76 21.87 6.23 -9.57
CA ASN A 76 21.04 7.45 -9.63
C ASN A 76 21.14 8.23 -10.95
N LYS A 77 22.22 8.05 -11.71
CA LYS A 77 22.42 8.70 -13.02
C LYS A 77 21.69 8.01 -14.17
N THR A 78 21.06 6.86 -13.93
CA THR A 78 20.28 6.14 -14.94
C THR A 78 19.17 7.04 -15.47
N THR A 79 19.00 7.04 -16.79
CA THR A 79 18.01 7.88 -17.47
C THR A 79 16.62 7.28 -17.36
N GLU A 80 15.60 8.10 -17.59
CA GLU A 80 14.22 7.62 -17.63
C GLU A 80 14.02 6.54 -18.71
N ASP A 81 14.55 6.76 -19.92
CA ASP A 81 14.42 5.82 -21.04
C ASP A 81 15.08 4.47 -20.75
N GLU A 82 16.22 4.47 -20.06
CA GLU A 82 16.85 3.23 -19.58
C GLU A 82 15.93 2.43 -18.64
N VAL A 83 15.23 3.12 -17.73
CA VAL A 83 14.25 2.47 -16.83
C VAL A 83 13.05 1.95 -17.61
N LEU A 84 12.53 2.73 -18.54
CA LEU A 84 11.38 2.36 -19.37
C LEU A 84 11.70 1.14 -20.26
N ASN A 85 12.92 1.03 -20.77
CA ASN A 85 13.36 -0.12 -21.55
C ASN A 85 13.41 -1.40 -20.69
N ILE A 86 13.93 -1.33 -19.46
CA ILE A 86 13.91 -2.46 -18.52
C ILE A 86 12.46 -2.89 -18.23
N ILE A 87 11.57 -1.93 -17.98
CA ILE A 87 10.16 -2.24 -17.72
C ILE A 87 9.52 -2.93 -18.94
N ARG A 88 9.83 -2.49 -20.16
CA ARG A 88 9.35 -3.13 -21.39
C ARG A 88 9.81 -4.59 -21.48
N GLU A 89 11.10 -4.85 -21.30
CA GLU A 89 11.65 -6.21 -21.31
C GLU A 89 10.95 -7.15 -20.32
N LEU A 90 10.53 -6.63 -19.17
CA LEU A 90 9.89 -7.41 -18.11
C LEU A 90 8.39 -7.55 -18.29
N ASN A 91 7.75 -6.56 -18.90
CA ASN A 91 6.38 -6.71 -19.39
C ASN A 91 6.30 -7.84 -20.41
N ASP A 92 7.28 -7.94 -21.31
CA ASP A 92 7.31 -8.94 -22.37
C ASP A 92 7.79 -10.33 -21.88
N ASN A 93 8.39 -10.41 -20.70
CA ASN A 93 8.86 -11.67 -20.13
C ASN A 93 7.70 -12.48 -19.50
N PRO A 94 7.34 -13.67 -20.04
CA PRO A 94 6.27 -14.50 -19.49
C PRO A 94 6.63 -15.13 -18.13
N ASN A 95 7.90 -15.11 -17.74
CA ASN A 95 8.36 -15.61 -16.44
C ASN A 95 8.34 -14.53 -15.34
N VAL A 96 7.74 -13.36 -15.60
CA VAL A 96 7.62 -12.25 -14.66
C VAL A 96 6.15 -11.93 -14.45
N ASP A 97 5.61 -12.28 -13.29
CA ASP A 97 4.20 -12.02 -12.98
C ASP A 97 3.95 -10.64 -12.35
N GLY A 98 4.98 -10.05 -11.72
CA GLY A 98 4.85 -8.80 -10.97
C GLY A 98 6.04 -7.86 -11.13
N ILE A 99 5.78 -6.56 -11.11
CA ILE A 99 6.73 -5.48 -11.36
C ILE A 99 6.43 -4.34 -10.37
N LEU A 100 7.45 -3.83 -9.69
CA LEU A 100 7.30 -2.79 -8.67
C LEU A 100 8.47 -1.78 -8.65
N VAL A 101 8.24 -0.52 -9.01
CA VAL A 101 9.32 0.48 -8.98
C VAL A 101 9.46 1.07 -7.57
N GLN A 102 10.64 1.02 -6.94
CA GLN A 102 10.79 1.66 -5.62
C GLN A 102 10.74 3.16 -5.75
N LEU A 103 9.72 3.73 -5.14
CA LEU A 103 9.59 5.16 -4.95
C LEU A 103 10.29 5.62 -3.65
N PRO A 104 10.71 6.89 -3.59
CA PRO A 104 10.60 7.88 -4.67
C PRO A 104 11.70 7.70 -5.73
N LEU A 105 11.53 8.22 -6.94
CA LEU A 105 12.56 8.21 -7.99
C LEU A 105 13.51 9.42 -7.87
N PRO A 106 14.67 9.40 -8.54
CA PRO A 106 15.49 10.59 -8.78
C PRO A 106 14.69 11.71 -9.44
N ASN A 107 15.03 12.97 -9.13
CA ASN A 107 14.23 14.14 -9.52
C ASN A 107 14.16 14.39 -11.03
N HIS A 108 15.08 13.83 -11.82
CA HIS A 108 15.08 13.96 -13.28
C HIS A 108 14.16 12.94 -13.98
N MET A 109 13.45 12.10 -13.24
CA MET A 109 12.48 11.13 -13.78
C MET A 109 11.05 11.47 -13.36
N ASN A 110 10.11 11.15 -14.23
CA ASN A 110 8.68 11.26 -13.97
C ASN A 110 8.13 9.94 -13.40
N GLU A 111 7.84 9.94 -12.09
CA GLU A 111 7.29 8.76 -11.39
C GLU A 111 5.99 8.25 -12.02
N ARG A 112 5.12 9.14 -12.50
CA ARG A 112 3.84 8.76 -13.12
C ARG A 112 4.08 8.04 -14.45
N LYS A 113 4.98 8.54 -15.29
CA LYS A 113 5.35 7.90 -16.55
C LYS A 113 5.94 6.52 -16.31
N VAL A 114 6.81 6.38 -15.31
CA VAL A 114 7.41 5.09 -14.94
C VAL A 114 6.36 4.11 -14.39
N CYS A 115 5.46 4.52 -13.50
CA CYS A 115 4.38 3.66 -13.00
C CYS A 115 3.43 3.22 -14.11
N ASN A 116 3.09 4.11 -15.04
CA ASN A 116 2.21 3.81 -16.17
C ASN A 116 2.90 2.99 -17.30
N ALA A 117 4.21 2.77 -17.23
CA ALA A 117 4.90 1.91 -18.18
C ALA A 117 4.80 0.43 -17.81
N ILE A 118 4.45 0.11 -16.56
CA ILE A 118 4.24 -1.26 -16.08
C ILE A 118 2.93 -1.79 -16.66
N ALA A 119 2.91 -3.01 -17.20
CA ALA A 119 1.66 -3.61 -17.64
C ALA A 119 0.66 -3.68 -16.47
N PRO A 120 -0.62 -3.28 -16.62
CA PRO A 120 -1.58 -3.22 -15.51
C PRO A 120 -1.69 -4.52 -14.71
N HIS A 121 -1.64 -5.66 -15.40
CA HIS A 121 -1.74 -7.00 -14.80
C HIS A 121 -0.47 -7.45 -14.06
N LYS A 122 0.66 -6.75 -14.24
CA LYS A 122 1.92 -6.97 -13.52
C LYS A 122 2.21 -5.88 -12.47
N ASP A 123 1.37 -4.84 -12.37
CA ASP A 123 1.58 -3.74 -11.44
C ASP A 123 1.16 -4.12 -10.01
N VAL A 124 2.05 -4.82 -9.31
CA VAL A 124 1.78 -5.34 -7.96
C VAL A 124 1.78 -4.26 -6.87
N ASP A 125 2.30 -3.07 -7.18
CA ASP A 125 2.19 -1.89 -6.31
C ASP A 125 0.85 -1.14 -6.51
N GLY A 126 0.10 -1.43 -7.57
CA GLY A 126 -1.22 -0.87 -7.84
C GLY A 126 -1.23 0.61 -8.21
N PHE A 127 -0.15 1.12 -8.80
CA PHE A 127 0.00 2.53 -9.15
C PHE A 127 -0.30 2.85 -10.62
N HIS A 128 -0.44 1.86 -11.48
CA HIS A 128 -0.81 2.03 -12.88
C HIS A 128 -2.19 2.69 -12.99
N VAL A 129 -2.34 3.67 -13.88
CA VAL A 129 -3.59 4.45 -14.03
C VAL A 129 -4.83 3.57 -14.25
N VAL A 130 -4.71 2.46 -14.96
CA VAL A 130 -5.80 1.49 -15.14
C VAL A 130 -6.20 0.84 -13.82
N ASN A 131 -5.24 0.39 -12.99
CA ASN A 131 -5.58 -0.17 -11.66
C ASN A 131 -6.21 0.90 -10.77
N VAL A 132 -5.69 2.13 -10.81
CA VAL A 132 -6.26 3.25 -10.06
C VAL A 132 -7.69 3.57 -10.50
N GLY A 133 -7.93 3.68 -11.80
CA GLY A 133 -9.26 3.93 -12.35
C GLY A 133 -10.25 2.81 -11.98
N ARG A 134 -9.82 1.55 -12.07
CA ARG A 134 -10.66 0.40 -11.72
C ARG A 134 -11.12 0.42 -10.27
N PHE A 135 -10.22 0.55 -9.30
CA PHE A 135 -10.65 0.55 -7.89
C PHE A 135 -11.39 1.84 -7.50
N CYS A 136 -11.15 2.97 -8.20
CA CYS A 136 -11.95 4.19 -8.03
C CYS A 136 -13.38 4.03 -8.57
N LEU A 137 -13.64 3.01 -9.38
CA LEU A 137 -14.95 2.62 -9.90
C LEU A 137 -15.46 1.33 -9.23
N ASP A 138 -14.91 0.97 -8.06
CA ASP A 138 -15.27 -0.22 -7.30
C ASP A 138 -15.12 -1.56 -8.04
N MET A 139 -14.27 -1.56 -9.07
CA MET A 139 -13.89 -2.75 -9.83
C MET A 139 -12.65 -3.41 -9.24
N ASN A 140 -12.55 -4.73 -9.37
CA ASN A 140 -11.40 -5.50 -8.94
C ASN A 140 -10.13 -5.07 -9.69
N ALA A 141 -9.06 -4.84 -8.94
CA ALA A 141 -7.78 -4.35 -9.43
C ALA A 141 -6.63 -4.76 -8.49
N LEU A 142 -5.40 -4.71 -8.99
CA LEU A 142 -4.23 -4.73 -8.12
C LEU A 142 -4.17 -3.37 -7.42
N MET A 143 -4.62 -3.33 -6.18
CA MET A 143 -4.74 -2.09 -5.41
C MET A 143 -3.44 -1.76 -4.65
N PRO A 144 -3.21 -0.47 -4.33
CA PRO A 144 -2.08 -0.04 -3.51
C PRO A 144 -1.89 -0.85 -2.21
N CYS A 145 -0.70 -1.42 -2.05
CA CYS A 145 -0.38 -2.36 -0.97
C CYS A 145 -0.62 -1.79 0.44
N THR A 146 -0.28 -0.52 0.66
CA THR A 146 -0.45 0.13 1.97
C THR A 146 -1.92 0.32 2.33
N PRO A 147 -2.75 0.98 1.49
CA PRO A 147 -4.21 1.03 1.67
C PRO A 147 -4.87 -0.33 1.87
N LEU A 148 -4.50 -1.35 1.06
CA LEU A 148 -4.98 -2.72 1.26
C LEU A 148 -4.59 -3.27 2.64
N GLY A 149 -3.37 -2.98 3.09
CA GLY A 149 -2.88 -3.45 4.38
C GLY A 149 -3.64 -2.83 5.54
N ILE A 150 -4.10 -1.58 5.38
CA ILE A 150 -4.94 -0.89 6.36
C ILE A 150 -6.34 -1.50 6.39
N MET A 151 -6.97 -1.73 5.23
CA MET A 151 -8.26 -2.41 5.16
C MET A 151 -8.20 -3.81 5.80
N GLU A 152 -7.11 -4.54 5.58
CA GLU A 152 -6.88 -5.85 6.19
C GLU A 152 -6.71 -5.76 7.71
N LEU A 153 -6.01 -4.73 8.23
CA LEU A 153 -5.91 -4.49 9.66
C LEU A 153 -7.30 -4.26 10.27
N LEU A 154 -8.06 -3.30 9.72
CA LEU A 154 -9.41 -2.95 10.19
C LEU A 154 -10.31 -4.20 10.25
N ARG A 155 -10.33 -4.99 9.17
CA ARG A 155 -11.12 -6.22 9.08
C ARG A 155 -10.70 -7.26 10.12
N ARG A 156 -9.39 -7.51 10.25
CA ARG A 156 -8.88 -8.53 11.19
C ARG A 156 -9.04 -8.15 12.66
N THR A 157 -9.09 -6.85 12.95
CA THR A 157 -9.34 -6.36 14.32
C THR A 157 -10.83 -6.17 14.62
N GLY A 158 -11.72 -6.37 13.64
CA GLY A 158 -13.16 -6.18 13.82
C GLY A 158 -13.58 -4.72 13.99
N ILE A 159 -12.79 -3.77 13.46
CA ILE A 159 -13.14 -2.34 13.49
C ILE A 159 -14.17 -2.09 12.40
N GLU A 160 -15.38 -1.75 12.81
CA GLU A 160 -16.49 -1.44 11.90
C GLU A 160 -16.21 -0.14 11.13
N THR A 161 -16.35 -0.16 9.81
CA THR A 161 -16.21 1.01 8.92
C THR A 161 -17.56 1.55 8.45
N PHE A 162 -18.57 0.69 8.32
CA PHE A 162 -19.89 1.03 7.79
C PHE A 162 -20.55 2.16 8.59
N GLY A 163 -20.89 3.25 7.90
CA GLY A 163 -21.54 4.43 8.49
C GLY A 163 -20.66 5.21 9.47
N LYS A 164 -19.38 4.88 9.62
CA LYS A 164 -18.46 5.59 10.53
C LYS A 164 -17.86 6.82 9.87
N ASN A 165 -17.43 7.78 10.69
CA ASN A 165 -16.65 8.93 10.24
C ASN A 165 -15.16 8.53 10.16
N ALA A 166 -14.63 8.52 8.95
CA ALA A 166 -13.22 8.29 8.70
C ALA A 166 -12.52 9.59 8.27
N VAL A 167 -11.36 9.86 8.86
CA VAL A 167 -10.52 11.01 8.50
C VAL A 167 -9.18 10.50 7.98
N VAL A 168 -8.80 10.94 6.78
CA VAL A 168 -7.52 10.61 6.17
C VAL A 168 -6.65 11.87 6.12
N CYS A 169 -5.63 11.91 6.97
CA CYS A 169 -4.64 12.98 7.00
C CYS A 169 -3.53 12.67 6.00
N GLY A 170 -3.65 13.22 4.80
CA GLY A 170 -2.72 12.99 3.70
C GLY A 170 -3.48 12.68 2.41
N ARG A 171 -3.02 13.25 1.29
CA ARG A 171 -3.64 13.08 -0.05
C ARG A 171 -2.68 12.54 -1.10
N SER A 172 -1.64 11.83 -0.65
CA SER A 172 -0.66 11.23 -1.56
C SER A 172 -1.35 10.23 -2.49
N LYS A 173 -0.84 10.10 -3.71
CA LYS A 173 -1.48 9.26 -4.74
C LYS A 173 -1.26 7.77 -4.51
N ASN A 174 -0.33 7.41 -3.64
CA ASN A 174 0.02 6.03 -3.29
C ASN A 174 -0.57 5.55 -1.95
N VAL A 175 -1.01 6.47 -1.08
CA VAL A 175 -1.59 6.11 0.23
C VAL A 175 -2.88 6.88 0.48
N GLY A 176 -2.81 8.20 0.65
CA GLY A 176 -3.95 8.99 1.14
C GLY A 176 -5.18 8.93 0.24
N MET A 177 -5.01 9.18 -1.06
CA MET A 177 -6.12 9.13 -2.02
C MET A 177 -6.72 7.72 -2.14
N PRO A 178 -5.94 6.64 -2.38
CA PRO A 178 -6.53 5.31 -2.45
C PRO A 178 -7.15 4.85 -1.12
N MET A 179 -6.59 5.25 0.03
CA MET A 179 -7.19 4.93 1.33
C MET A 179 -8.57 5.57 1.48
N ALA A 180 -8.71 6.84 1.12
CA ALA A 180 -9.99 7.51 1.13
C ALA A 180 -11.00 6.82 0.20
N MET A 181 -10.53 6.38 -0.98
CA MET A 181 -11.35 5.61 -1.91
C MET A 181 -11.83 4.28 -1.30
N LEU A 182 -10.94 3.50 -0.70
CA LEU A 182 -11.34 2.21 -0.10
C LEU A 182 -12.20 2.34 1.16
N LEU A 183 -12.10 3.43 1.90
CA LEU A 183 -12.94 3.65 3.07
C LEU A 183 -14.36 4.08 2.69
N HIS A 184 -14.52 4.94 1.67
CA HIS A 184 -15.84 5.48 1.33
C HIS A 184 -16.69 4.60 0.41
N ALA A 185 -16.04 3.78 -0.42
CA ALA A 185 -16.72 3.02 -1.47
C ALA A 185 -17.67 1.95 -0.88
N ASP A 186 -18.59 1.49 -1.73
CA ASP A 186 -19.64 0.53 -1.38
C ASP A 186 -19.04 -0.85 -1.02
N GLY A 187 -19.38 -1.36 0.16
CA GLY A 187 -18.94 -2.65 0.66
C GLY A 187 -19.51 -3.86 -0.10
N ILE A 188 -20.56 -3.68 -0.89
CA ILE A 188 -21.18 -4.72 -1.74
C ILE A 188 -20.39 -4.91 -3.05
N GLY A 189 -19.57 -3.92 -3.44
CA GLY A 189 -18.77 -3.96 -4.67
C GLY A 189 -17.63 -4.99 -4.67
N GLU A 190 -16.93 -5.10 -5.81
CA GLU A 190 -15.83 -6.06 -5.97
C GLU A 190 -14.62 -5.76 -5.06
N THR A 191 -14.49 -4.51 -4.62
CA THR A 191 -13.43 -4.06 -3.71
C THR A 191 -13.70 -4.38 -2.24
N GLN A 192 -14.94 -4.73 -1.87
CA GLN A 192 -15.39 -4.94 -0.47
C GLN A 192 -14.94 -3.78 0.44
N ALA A 193 -15.28 -2.56 0.02
CA ALA A 193 -14.87 -1.31 0.64
C ALA A 193 -15.61 -1.02 1.95
N GLY A 194 -15.43 0.19 2.49
CA GLY A 194 -15.72 0.49 3.89
C GLY A 194 -17.06 1.13 4.22
N ASP A 195 -17.82 1.68 3.26
CA ASP A 195 -19.05 2.45 3.49
C ASP A 195 -18.92 3.55 4.56
N ALA A 196 -17.73 4.13 4.72
CA ALA A 196 -17.46 5.20 5.68
C ALA A 196 -17.74 6.59 5.09
N THR A 197 -18.16 7.54 5.92
CA THR A 197 -18.12 8.96 5.55
C THR A 197 -16.70 9.48 5.69
N VAL A 198 -16.04 9.80 4.57
CA VAL A 198 -14.61 10.13 4.55
C VAL A 198 -14.34 11.63 4.39
N THR A 199 -13.50 12.18 5.29
CA THR A 199 -12.88 13.52 5.14
C THR A 199 -11.40 13.38 4.81
N ILE A 200 -10.90 14.14 3.82
CA ILE A 200 -9.49 14.16 3.44
C ILE A 200 -8.84 15.48 3.88
N CYS A 201 -7.87 15.40 4.79
CA CYS A 201 -7.04 16.54 5.19
C CYS A 201 -5.69 16.53 4.45
N HIS A 202 -5.06 17.70 4.30
CA HIS A 202 -3.76 17.83 3.64
C HIS A 202 -2.97 19.03 4.16
N ARG A 203 -1.75 19.25 3.64
CA ARG A 203 -0.83 20.34 4.04
C ARG A 203 -1.36 21.78 3.96
N HIS A 204 -2.57 21.98 3.44
CA HIS A 204 -3.23 23.29 3.33
C HIS A 204 -4.54 23.33 4.12
N THR A 205 -4.93 22.23 4.79
CA THR A 205 -5.97 22.25 5.79
C THR A 205 -5.45 23.10 6.96
N PRO A 206 -6.13 24.20 7.33
CA PRO A 206 -5.75 25.00 8.50
C PRO A 206 -5.67 24.14 9.76
N ALA A 207 -4.74 24.44 10.66
CA ALA A 207 -4.52 23.65 11.86
C ALA A 207 -5.79 23.52 12.73
N GLN A 208 -6.57 24.60 12.86
CA GLN A 208 -7.84 24.56 13.59
C GLN A 208 -8.85 23.60 12.96
N GLN A 209 -9.01 23.64 11.64
CA GLN A 209 -9.91 22.71 10.92
C GLN A 209 -9.42 21.27 10.99
N LEU A 210 -8.10 21.04 10.97
CA LEU A 210 -7.54 19.71 11.17
C LEU A 210 -8.00 19.13 12.51
N VAL A 211 -7.91 19.90 13.60
CA VAL A 211 -8.39 19.49 14.93
C VAL A 211 -9.90 19.20 14.92
N GLU A 212 -10.69 20.06 14.28
CA GLU A 212 -12.14 19.89 14.18
C GLU A 212 -12.50 18.58 13.48
N PHE A 213 -11.87 18.27 12.35
CA PHE A 213 -12.11 17.01 11.62
C PHE A 213 -11.60 15.80 12.40
N THR A 214 -10.36 15.82 12.93
CA THR A 214 -9.82 14.65 13.64
C THR A 214 -10.59 14.31 14.91
N LYS A 215 -11.27 15.29 15.53
CA LYS A 215 -12.16 15.05 16.67
C LYS A 215 -13.46 14.34 16.32
N THR A 216 -13.91 14.35 15.07
CA THR A 216 -15.12 13.60 14.67
C THR A 216 -14.81 12.16 14.30
N ALA A 217 -13.56 11.85 13.96
CA ALA A 217 -13.11 10.57 13.45
C ALA A 217 -13.41 9.40 14.41
N ASP A 218 -14.17 8.41 13.94
CA ASP A 218 -14.16 7.05 14.49
C ASP A 218 -12.90 6.30 14.04
N ILE A 219 -12.47 6.57 12.80
CA ILE A 219 -11.26 5.99 12.19
C ILE A 219 -10.37 7.12 11.69
N LEU A 220 -9.14 7.20 12.19
CA LEU A 220 -8.16 8.20 11.79
C LEU A 220 -6.97 7.53 11.11
N VAL A 221 -6.77 7.80 9.82
CA VAL A 221 -5.59 7.32 9.07
C VAL A 221 -4.62 8.49 8.85
N VAL A 222 -3.38 8.38 9.32
CA VAL A 222 -2.39 9.47 9.26
C VAL A 222 -1.22 9.07 8.35
N ALA A 223 -1.06 9.80 7.24
CA ALA A 223 -0.08 9.53 6.18
C ALA A 223 0.53 10.84 5.63
N THR A 224 1.01 11.69 6.53
CA THR A 224 1.55 13.03 6.25
C THR A 224 3.07 13.08 6.17
N GLY A 225 3.77 12.18 6.89
CA GLY A 225 5.22 12.19 7.05
C GLY A 225 5.71 13.31 7.97
N ILE A 226 4.87 13.80 8.87
CA ILE A 226 5.20 14.84 9.86
C ILE A 226 5.16 14.18 11.26
N PRO A 227 6.32 13.98 11.92
CA PRO A 227 6.37 13.38 13.24
C PRO A 227 5.46 14.09 14.24
N HIS A 228 4.69 13.32 15.01
CA HIS A 228 3.89 13.82 16.13
C HIS A 228 2.90 14.94 15.77
N LEU A 229 2.43 14.97 14.52
CA LEU A 229 1.42 15.92 14.04
C LEU A 229 0.09 15.75 14.79
N ILE A 230 -0.32 14.52 15.06
CA ILE A 230 -1.58 14.23 15.76
C ILE A 230 -1.30 13.98 17.24
N THR A 231 -1.90 14.79 18.10
CA THR A 231 -1.76 14.73 19.57
C THR A 231 -3.06 14.29 20.25
N ALA A 232 -2.99 13.96 21.54
CA ALA A 232 -4.12 13.45 22.32
C ALA A 232 -5.34 14.39 22.33
N ASP A 233 -5.14 15.70 22.33
CA ASP A 233 -6.23 16.69 22.33
C ASP A 233 -6.96 16.80 20.98
N MET A 234 -6.39 16.24 19.91
CA MET A 234 -6.95 16.28 18.56
C MET A 234 -7.91 15.11 18.26
N VAL A 235 -7.98 14.12 19.14
CA VAL A 235 -8.77 12.91 18.92
C VAL A 235 -9.85 12.74 20.00
N LYS A 236 -10.94 12.06 19.64
CA LYS A 236 -12.00 11.68 20.58
C LYS A 236 -11.68 10.36 21.29
N GLU A 237 -12.33 10.13 22.43
CA GLU A 237 -12.30 8.84 23.11
C GLU A 237 -12.84 7.72 22.22
N GLY A 238 -12.19 6.56 22.24
CA GLY A 238 -12.59 5.37 21.50
C GLY A 238 -12.22 5.37 20.02
N VAL A 239 -11.46 6.36 19.51
CA VAL A 239 -11.01 6.39 18.11
C VAL A 239 -10.11 5.20 17.75
N ALA A 240 -10.19 4.71 16.52
CA ALA A 240 -9.21 3.81 15.93
C ALA A 240 -8.19 4.62 15.11
N VAL A 241 -6.91 4.58 15.49
CA VAL A 241 -5.83 5.36 14.86
C VAL A 241 -4.86 4.45 14.10
N ILE A 242 -4.74 4.71 12.80
CA ILE A 242 -3.81 4.02 11.90
C ILE A 242 -2.71 4.99 11.49
N ASP A 243 -1.54 4.86 12.10
CA ASP A 243 -0.33 5.63 11.83
C ASP A 243 0.48 4.96 10.70
N VAL A 244 0.41 5.57 9.52
CA VAL A 244 1.13 5.16 8.31
C VAL A 244 2.47 5.91 8.18
N GLY A 245 2.61 7.02 8.90
CA GLY A 245 3.79 7.87 8.89
C GLY A 245 5.04 7.10 9.24
N ILE A 246 6.13 7.33 8.52
CA ILE A 246 7.44 6.81 8.89
C ILE A 246 8.46 7.91 8.70
N SER A 247 8.91 8.45 9.82
CA SER A 247 9.93 9.48 9.87
C SER A 247 11.12 9.01 10.69
N ARG A 248 12.31 9.49 10.31
CA ARG A 248 13.55 9.14 10.97
C ARG A 248 14.04 10.33 11.78
N ILE A 249 14.03 10.20 13.10
CA ILE A 249 14.55 11.21 14.01
C ILE A 249 15.86 10.73 14.66
N LYS A 250 16.65 11.68 15.17
CA LYS A 250 17.76 11.36 16.07
C LYS A 250 17.24 11.42 17.50
N ASP A 251 17.46 10.37 18.24
CA ASP A 251 17.24 10.34 19.68
C ASP A 251 18.18 11.39 20.33
N PRO A 252 17.64 12.39 21.04
CA PRO A 252 18.44 13.45 21.65
C PRO A 252 19.32 12.94 22.80
N VAL A 253 18.97 11.82 23.43
CA VAL A 253 19.71 11.21 24.54
C VAL A 253 20.79 10.26 24.01
N THR A 254 20.41 9.33 23.13
CA THR A 254 21.34 8.28 22.67
C THR A 254 22.10 8.64 21.40
N GLY A 255 21.69 9.69 20.68
CA GLY A 255 22.20 10.06 19.35
C GLY A 255 21.84 9.06 18.25
N LYS A 256 21.19 7.94 18.58
CA LYS A 256 20.82 6.88 17.64
C LYS A 256 19.61 7.30 16.83
N SER A 257 19.52 6.75 15.62
CA SER A 257 18.37 7.00 14.77
C SER A 257 17.18 6.14 15.18
N LYS A 258 16.03 6.77 15.46
CA LYS A 258 14.76 6.12 15.78
C LYS A 258 13.75 6.35 14.64
N LEU A 259 12.90 5.37 14.39
CA LEU A 259 11.72 5.54 13.54
C LEU A 259 10.55 5.95 14.42
N VAL A 260 9.82 6.98 13.99
CA VAL A 260 8.62 7.48 14.64
C VAL A 260 7.54 7.69 13.59
N GLY A 261 6.29 7.62 14.03
CA GLY A 261 5.13 7.87 13.20
C GLY A 261 4.69 9.33 13.23
N ASP A 262 3.57 9.59 12.58
CA ASP A 262 2.97 10.92 12.53
C ASP A 262 2.13 11.23 13.78
N VAL A 263 1.90 10.24 14.65
CA VAL A 263 1.08 10.36 15.85
C VAL A 263 1.97 10.41 17.10
N ASP A 264 1.59 11.26 18.06
CA ASP A 264 2.07 11.17 19.43
C ASP A 264 1.47 9.93 20.12
N PHE A 265 2.14 8.79 19.92
CA PHE A 265 1.64 7.48 20.34
C PHE A 265 1.34 7.41 21.84
N ASP A 266 2.24 7.94 22.67
CA ASP A 266 2.14 7.82 24.14
C ASP A 266 0.97 8.66 24.69
N GLY A 267 0.66 9.80 24.07
CA GLY A 267 -0.51 10.60 24.45
C GLY A 267 -1.82 10.04 23.90
N VAL A 268 -1.81 9.56 22.65
CA VAL A 268 -3.03 9.12 21.94
C VAL A 268 -3.50 7.74 22.39
N ILE A 269 -2.60 6.86 22.85
CA ILE A 269 -2.97 5.52 23.32
C ILE A 269 -3.92 5.54 24.53
N GLU A 270 -3.88 6.60 25.35
CA GLU A 270 -4.77 6.76 26.51
C GLU A 270 -6.24 7.01 26.10
N LYS A 271 -6.49 7.41 24.85
CA LYS A 271 -7.82 7.70 24.31
C LYS A 271 -8.30 6.72 23.25
N ALA A 272 -7.36 6.20 22.46
CA ALA A 272 -7.67 5.36 21.31
C ALA A 272 -8.12 3.97 21.76
N SER A 273 -9.20 3.46 21.16
CA SER A 273 -9.59 2.04 21.32
C SER A 273 -8.61 1.12 20.59
N TYR A 274 -8.05 1.61 19.48
CA TYR A 274 -7.01 0.93 18.70
C TYR A 274 -5.98 1.94 18.22
N ILE A 275 -4.71 1.60 18.27
CA ILE A 275 -3.63 2.41 17.71
C ILE A 275 -2.53 1.53 17.11
N THR A 276 -2.08 1.83 15.90
CA THR A 276 -0.96 1.11 15.30
C THR A 276 0.39 1.72 15.69
N PRO A 277 1.36 0.93 16.17
CA PRO A 277 2.67 1.46 16.53
C PRO A 277 3.56 1.71 15.31
N VAL A 278 4.48 2.67 15.43
CA VAL A 278 5.56 2.88 14.46
C VAL A 278 6.92 2.74 15.17
N PRO A 279 7.75 1.75 14.79
CA PRO A 279 7.52 0.70 13.79
C PRO A 279 6.62 -0.44 14.33
N GLY A 280 6.02 -1.21 13.42
CA GLY A 280 5.35 -2.48 13.76
C GLY A 280 3.90 -2.60 13.28
N GLY A 281 3.25 -1.49 12.95
CA GLY A 281 1.88 -1.45 12.44
C GLY A 281 1.76 -1.68 10.93
N VAL A 282 1.59 -0.60 10.17
CA VAL A 282 1.22 -0.68 8.74
C VAL A 282 2.35 -1.24 7.86
N GLY A 283 3.61 -0.97 8.17
CA GLY A 283 4.76 -1.36 7.34
C GLY A 283 4.86 -2.87 7.03
N PRO A 284 4.75 -3.78 8.01
CA PRO A 284 4.64 -5.22 7.77
C PRO A 284 3.46 -5.60 6.87
N MET A 285 2.31 -4.96 7.02
CA MET A 285 1.12 -5.21 6.20
C MET A 285 1.31 -4.80 4.75
N THR A 286 2.02 -3.68 4.49
CA THR A 286 2.41 -3.30 3.12
C THR A 286 3.19 -4.42 2.43
N VAL A 287 4.11 -5.07 3.14
CA VAL A 287 4.89 -6.19 2.57
C VAL A 287 4.01 -7.42 2.36
N ALA A 288 3.12 -7.73 3.30
CA ALA A 288 2.18 -8.86 3.15
C ALA A 288 1.25 -8.67 1.94
N MET A 289 0.69 -7.47 1.76
CA MET A 289 -0.18 -7.15 0.63
C MET A 289 0.56 -7.13 -0.70
N LEU A 290 1.85 -6.78 -0.72
CA LEU A 290 2.67 -6.95 -1.91
C LEU A 290 2.74 -8.42 -2.32
N MET A 291 2.99 -9.35 -1.38
CA MET A 291 3.00 -10.78 -1.69
C MET A 291 1.63 -11.27 -2.19
N ARG A 292 0.54 -10.77 -1.58
CA ARG A 292 -0.83 -11.05 -2.03
C ARG A 292 -1.04 -10.56 -3.47
N ASN A 293 -0.69 -9.33 -3.79
CA ASN A 293 -0.84 -8.78 -5.14
C ASN A 293 0.00 -9.55 -6.17
N THR A 294 1.23 -9.93 -5.82
CA THR A 294 2.06 -10.79 -6.68
C THR A 294 1.42 -12.14 -6.93
N TYR A 295 0.82 -12.77 -5.91
CA TYR A 295 0.06 -14.00 -6.07
C TYR A 295 -1.16 -13.82 -6.99
N MET A 296 -1.93 -12.75 -6.77
CA MET A 296 -3.11 -12.43 -7.59
C MET A 296 -2.76 -12.21 -9.06
N ALA A 297 -1.63 -11.54 -9.34
CA ALA A 297 -1.09 -11.32 -10.67
C ALA A 297 -0.68 -12.64 -11.35
N ALA A 298 0.09 -13.49 -10.64
CA ALA A 298 0.52 -14.79 -11.15
C ALA A 298 -0.67 -15.74 -11.45
N CYS A 299 -1.72 -15.68 -10.65
CA CYS A 299 -2.94 -16.47 -10.87
C CYS A 299 -3.90 -15.85 -11.88
N SER A 300 -3.58 -14.70 -12.49
CA SER A 300 -4.45 -14.00 -13.46
C SER A 300 -5.89 -13.81 -12.96
N THR A 301 -6.02 -13.51 -11.67
CA THR A 301 -7.33 -13.42 -10.98
C THR A 301 -8.13 -12.18 -11.37
N ILE A 302 -7.49 -11.18 -11.98
CA ILE A 302 -8.13 -9.95 -12.45
C ILE A 302 -8.11 -9.96 -13.97
N ARG A 303 -9.30 -9.87 -14.57
CA ARG A 303 -9.45 -9.74 -16.02
C ARG A 303 -9.46 -8.26 -16.41
N TYR A 304 -8.46 -7.86 -17.17
CA TYR A 304 -8.36 -6.52 -17.75
C TYR A 304 -9.07 -6.51 -19.10
N GLU A 305 -10.37 -6.79 -19.10
CA GLU A 305 -11.20 -6.69 -20.31
C GLU A 305 -11.51 -5.20 -20.53
N THR A 306 -10.90 -4.60 -21.54
CA THR A 306 -11.43 -3.37 -22.16
C THR A 306 -12.43 -3.84 -23.20
N GLY A 307 -13.73 -3.58 -22.99
CA GLY A 307 -14.77 -4.13 -23.85
C GLY A 307 -14.48 -3.93 -25.34
N THR A 308 -14.41 -5.03 -26.09
CA THR A 308 -14.79 -5.00 -27.50
C THR A 308 -16.31 -5.08 -27.55
N ILE A 309 -16.94 -4.36 -28.48
CA ILE A 309 -18.41 -4.28 -28.64
C ILE A 309 -19.08 -5.69 -28.60
N SER A 310 -18.37 -6.73 -29.04
CA SER A 310 -18.84 -8.12 -29.05
C SER A 310 -19.08 -8.77 -27.68
N ALA A 311 -18.59 -8.19 -26.58
CA ALA A 311 -18.63 -8.79 -25.24
C ALA A 311 -19.77 -8.26 -24.35
N TYR A 312 -20.45 -7.19 -24.76
CA TYR A 312 -21.68 -6.76 -24.11
C TYR A 312 -22.84 -7.53 -24.75
N GLN A 313 -23.52 -8.38 -23.97
CA GLN A 313 -24.81 -8.93 -24.36
C GLN A 313 -25.69 -7.78 -24.83
N THR A 314 -26.23 -7.89 -26.04
CA THR A 314 -27.37 -7.08 -26.46
C THR A 314 -28.48 -7.41 -25.49
N TRP A 315 -28.87 -6.43 -24.68
CA TRP A 315 -30.10 -6.49 -23.93
C TRP A 315 -31.21 -6.34 -24.97
N ASP A 316 -31.62 -7.47 -25.56
CA ASP A 316 -32.81 -7.54 -26.42
C ASP A 316 -34.06 -7.49 -25.52
N ASP A 317 -34.24 -6.35 -24.84
CA ASP A 317 -35.53 -6.00 -24.24
C ASP A 317 -36.04 -4.78 -25.01
N GLU A 318 -36.91 -5.05 -26.00
CA GLU A 318 -37.50 -4.05 -26.91
C GLU A 318 -38.47 -3.06 -26.21
N SER A 319 -38.32 -2.80 -24.90
CA SER A 319 -39.24 -1.94 -24.16
C SER A 319 -38.63 -0.75 -23.43
N GLU A 320 -37.33 -0.46 -23.54
CA GLU A 320 -36.78 0.77 -22.95
C GLU A 320 -35.99 1.59 -23.96
N ASN A 321 -36.45 2.82 -24.20
CA ASN A 321 -35.75 3.80 -25.03
C ASN A 321 -34.40 4.13 -24.38
N VAL A 322 -33.33 3.46 -24.80
CA VAL A 322 -31.96 3.87 -24.45
C VAL A 322 -31.62 5.10 -25.28
N ALA A 323 -31.73 6.28 -24.67
CA ALA A 323 -31.29 7.52 -25.29
C ALA A 323 -29.76 7.54 -25.35
N PHE A 324 -29.22 7.32 -26.55
CA PHE A 324 -27.82 7.65 -26.83
C PHE A 324 -27.71 9.16 -27.01
N VAL A 325 -27.08 9.84 -26.05
CA VAL A 325 -26.63 11.22 -26.25
C VAL A 325 -25.27 11.13 -26.94
N ILE A 326 -25.24 11.43 -28.24
CA ILE A 326 -24.03 11.55 -29.05
C ILE A 326 -23.50 12.98 -28.93
#